data_AF-A0A9D2JZR4-F1
#
_entry.id   AF-A0A9D2JZR4-F1
#
_cell.length_a   1.000
_cell.length_b   1.000
_cell.length_c   1.000
_cell.angle_alpha   90.00
_cell.angle_beta   90.00
_cell.angle_gamma   90.00
#
_symmetry.space_group_name_H-M   'P 1'
#
loop_
_entity.id
_entity.type
_entity.pdbx_description
1 polymer ?
#
loop_
_entity_poly.entity_id
_entity_poly.type
_entity_poly.pdbx_seq_one_letter_code
_entity_poly.pdbx_strand_id
1 'polypeptide(L)'
;MKAIWKSFLACAIGIVVASGCAATVRASFTANAAEQDDTVASVIGTYWEIPDFCPECGVENSQSNLTWTYFEDKDGCTYTYRHAVRSGNYCTGKVTIHNGKEFYVEATCTENGAQGVYCADCGAVGEVTEIPAIGHNWSDWIDTRSSCAEAGQRSRICLTCGAAEIENVKAGTHTFGETVTITAATCTEDGEGETFCIYCGQKETFTIEAVGHHEISIPGVEPTCTETGLTEGVRCAICGIDLVEQEIVPALGHDYNMAFHVYPDETMPGEEIYQCAHCGDVYGRAIAPEVQEENNELWIPIVMIAEGAVILFGVVTGIVLVCVKKRGANKCNGGESS
;
A
#
# COMPACT_ATOMS: atom_id res chain seq x y z
N MET A 1 8.63 -11.43 52.21
CA MET A 1 8.36 -12.89 52.30
C MET A 1 9.21 -13.64 51.28
N LYS A 2 10.54 -13.60 51.41
CA LYS A 2 11.52 -14.27 50.55
C LYS A 2 12.64 -14.84 51.43
N ALA A 3 12.36 -15.97 52.08
CA ALA A 3 13.32 -16.84 52.74
C ALA A 3 12.47 -17.95 53.37
N ILE A 4 12.56 -19.18 52.86
CA ILE A 4 12.26 -20.48 53.52
C ILE A 4 12.36 -21.62 52.48
N TRP A 5 12.24 -21.35 51.17
CA TRP A 5 12.20 -22.38 50.11
C TRP A 5 13.53 -22.67 49.37
N LYS A 6 14.70 -22.51 50.00
CA LYS A 6 16.00 -22.83 49.38
C LYS A 6 16.68 -24.11 49.88
N SER A 7 16.05 -24.84 50.81
CA SER A 7 16.73 -25.94 51.51
C SER A 7 16.34 -27.35 51.07
N PHE A 8 15.37 -27.53 50.16
CA PHE A 8 14.91 -28.86 49.74
C PHE A 8 15.54 -29.39 48.44
N LEU A 9 16.24 -28.56 47.65
CA LEU A 9 16.69 -28.94 46.30
C LEU A 9 18.20 -29.24 46.17
N ALA A 10 18.90 -29.52 47.26
CA ALA A 10 20.36 -29.72 47.25
C ALA A 10 20.83 -31.17 47.50
N CYS A 11 19.93 -32.17 47.53
CA CYS A 11 20.32 -33.53 47.91
C CYS A 11 19.60 -34.62 47.10
N ALA A 12 19.76 -34.62 45.77
CA ALA A 12 19.28 -35.74 44.95
C ALA A 12 19.95 -35.83 43.57
N ILE A 13 21.28 -35.66 43.47
CA ILE A 13 22.00 -36.15 42.28
C ILE A 13 23.25 -36.90 42.76
N GLY A 14 23.05 -38.19 42.97
CA GLY A 14 24.07 -39.16 43.34
C GLY A 14 23.66 -40.52 42.80
N ILE A 15 23.78 -40.69 41.49
CA ILE A 15 23.59 -41.98 40.81
C ILE A 15 24.65 -42.95 41.34
N VAL A 16 24.22 -43.99 42.05
CA VAL A 16 24.98 -45.23 42.19
C VAL A 16 24.13 -46.34 41.60
N VAL A 17 24.55 -46.80 40.42
CA VAL A 17 24.05 -48.01 39.77
C VAL A 17 24.47 -49.20 40.63
N ALA A 18 23.50 -49.93 41.19
CA ALA A 18 23.70 -51.28 41.69
C ALA A 18 22.60 -52.18 41.14
N SER A 19 23.04 -53.06 40.25
CA SER A 19 22.36 -54.19 39.65
C SER A 19 21.62 -55.09 40.65
N GLY A 20 20.42 -55.54 40.29
CA GLY A 20 19.80 -56.71 40.94
C GLY A 20 18.32 -56.91 40.62
N CYS A 21 18.06 -57.89 39.74
CA CYS A 21 16.80 -58.60 39.50
C CYS A 21 15.48 -57.80 39.35
N ALA A 22 14.99 -57.82 38.11
CA ALA A 22 13.62 -57.53 37.76
C ALA A 22 12.65 -58.51 38.45
N ALA A 23 11.64 -57.97 39.12
CA ALA A 23 10.33 -58.59 39.26
C ALA A 23 9.29 -57.57 38.82
N THR A 24 8.86 -57.68 37.57
CA THR A 24 7.68 -56.96 37.06
C THR A 24 6.45 -57.46 37.80
N VAL A 25 5.80 -56.59 38.60
CA VAL A 25 4.45 -56.83 39.11
C VAL A 25 3.53 -55.79 38.48
N ARG A 26 2.53 -56.27 37.75
CA ARG A 26 1.51 -55.45 37.09
C ARG A 26 0.63 -54.77 38.14
N ALA A 27 0.51 -53.45 38.08
CA ALA A 27 -0.54 -52.72 38.79
C ALA A 27 -1.87 -52.88 38.05
N SER A 28 -2.91 -53.34 38.74
CA SER A 28 -4.29 -53.27 38.27
C SER A 28 -5.07 -52.35 39.21
N PHE A 29 -5.56 -51.24 38.66
CA PHE A 29 -6.41 -50.29 39.38
C PHE A 29 -7.88 -50.70 39.27
N THR A 30 -8.59 -50.65 40.39
CA THR A 30 -10.04 -50.49 40.40
C THR A 30 -10.44 -49.56 41.53
N ALA A 31 -10.99 -48.40 41.18
CA ALA A 31 -11.70 -47.54 42.12
C ALA A 31 -13.11 -48.08 42.36
N ASN A 32 -13.60 -48.07 43.60
CA ASN A 32 -15.00 -47.68 43.86
C ASN A 32 -15.35 -47.41 45.35
N ALA A 33 -15.93 -46.22 45.54
CA ALA A 33 -17.12 -45.80 46.30
C ALA A 33 -17.39 -46.24 47.78
N ALA A 34 -17.43 -45.20 48.63
CA ALA A 34 -18.55 -44.75 49.50
C ALA A 34 -18.92 -45.49 50.82
N GLU A 35 -18.70 -44.74 51.92
CA GLU A 35 -19.47 -44.45 53.16
C GLU A 35 -20.18 -45.52 54.05
N GLN A 36 -19.95 -45.31 55.37
CA GLN A 36 -20.73 -45.63 56.59
C GLN A 36 -20.78 -47.08 57.14
N ASP A 37 -20.06 -47.35 58.23
CA ASP A 37 -20.61 -47.61 59.58
C ASP A 37 -19.50 -47.84 60.64
N ASP A 38 -19.77 -47.47 61.91
CA ASP A 38 -18.90 -47.62 63.09
C ASP A 38 -18.83 -49.10 63.54
N THR A 39 -18.14 -49.96 62.78
CA THR A 39 -17.66 -51.27 63.25
C THR A 39 -16.50 -51.74 62.36
N VAL A 40 -15.26 -51.33 62.66
CA VAL A 40 -13.97 -51.84 62.11
C VAL A 40 -14.05 -52.39 60.67
N ALA A 41 -14.62 -51.62 59.74
CA ALA A 41 -14.72 -51.97 58.33
C ALA A 41 -15.17 -50.76 57.52
N SER A 42 -14.27 -49.81 57.26
CA SER A 42 -14.22 -49.07 55.98
C SER A 42 -12.86 -48.34 55.90
N VAL A 43 -12.01 -48.61 54.90
CA VAL A 43 -11.93 -47.92 53.59
C VAL A 43 -11.25 -46.54 53.81
N ILE A 44 -10.13 -46.14 53.17
CA ILE A 44 -9.85 -45.93 51.75
C ILE A 44 -8.30 -45.85 51.62
N GLY A 45 -7.68 -46.58 50.69
CA GLY A 45 -6.27 -46.36 50.33
C GLY A 45 -5.64 -47.55 49.63
N THR A 46 -4.86 -47.32 48.58
CA THR A 46 -4.02 -48.33 47.92
C THR A 46 -2.97 -48.84 48.91
N TYR A 47 -3.26 -49.95 49.58
CA TYR A 47 -2.32 -50.64 50.46
C TYR A 47 -1.31 -51.43 49.63
N TRP A 48 -0.05 -51.38 50.03
CA TRP A 48 0.95 -52.36 49.61
C TRP A 48 0.82 -53.59 50.53
N GLU A 49 0.63 -54.73 49.87
CA GLU A 49 0.33 -56.10 50.32
C GLU A 49 0.49 -56.43 51.82
N ILE A 50 -0.59 -56.94 52.42
CA ILE A 50 -0.52 -57.75 53.63
C ILE A 50 0.11 -59.10 53.23
N PRO A 51 1.14 -59.62 53.93
CA PRO A 51 1.71 -60.92 53.61
C PRO A 51 0.64 -62.03 53.60
N ASP A 52 0.58 -62.80 52.52
CA ASP A 52 -0.35 -63.95 52.39
C ASP A 52 -0.04 -65.07 53.38
N PHE A 53 1.09 -65.01 54.07
CA PHE A 53 1.54 -65.99 55.05
C PHE A 53 2.14 -65.32 56.29
N CYS A 54 1.89 -65.94 57.44
CA CYS A 54 2.61 -65.65 58.69
C CYS A 54 4.08 -66.06 58.56
N PRO A 55 5.08 -65.16 58.64
CA PRO A 55 6.49 -65.52 58.46
C PRO A 55 7.04 -66.43 59.55
N GLU A 56 6.45 -66.38 60.75
CA GLU A 56 6.89 -67.11 61.93
C GLU A 56 6.30 -68.53 62.00
N CYS A 57 5.13 -68.73 61.38
CA CYS A 57 4.33 -69.94 61.52
C CYS A 57 3.87 -70.59 60.20
N GLY A 58 4.11 -69.93 59.06
CA GLY A 58 3.92 -70.47 57.71
C GLY A 58 2.47 -70.70 57.27
N VAL A 59 1.48 -70.24 58.03
CA VAL A 59 0.05 -70.45 57.73
C VAL A 59 -0.40 -69.45 56.66
N GLU A 60 -1.03 -69.95 55.59
CA GLU A 60 -1.66 -69.15 54.53
C GLU A 60 -2.95 -68.48 55.03
N ASN A 61 -3.14 -67.21 54.69
CA ASN A 61 -4.29 -66.37 55.07
C ASN A 61 -5.64 -66.87 54.48
N SER A 62 -5.61 -67.79 53.51
CA SER A 62 -6.77 -68.29 52.78
C SER A 62 -7.52 -69.46 53.46
N GLN A 63 -6.95 -70.11 54.47
CA GLN A 63 -7.49 -71.37 55.05
C GLN A 63 -7.97 -71.28 56.50
N SER A 64 -7.88 -70.12 57.16
CA SER A 64 -8.35 -69.95 58.53
C SER A 64 -9.44 -68.88 58.60
N ASN A 65 -10.51 -69.20 59.34
CA ASN A 65 -11.45 -68.23 59.90
C ASN A 65 -10.68 -67.27 60.84
N LEU A 66 -9.92 -66.34 60.29
CA LEU A 66 -9.18 -65.32 61.03
C LEU A 66 -10.16 -64.25 61.46
N THR A 67 -10.74 -64.44 62.64
CA THR A 67 -11.87 -63.60 63.08
C THR A 67 -11.48 -62.22 63.60
N TRP A 68 -10.25 -61.94 64.06
CA TRP A 68 -9.86 -60.59 64.52
C TRP A 68 -8.35 -60.36 64.46
N THR A 69 -7.90 -59.36 63.69
CA THR A 69 -6.53 -58.81 63.74
C THR A 69 -6.56 -57.58 64.64
N TYR A 70 -5.87 -57.63 65.79
CA TYR A 70 -5.78 -56.48 66.70
C TYR A 70 -4.44 -55.76 66.48
N PHE A 71 -4.50 -54.44 66.24
CA PHE A 71 -3.32 -53.59 66.07
C PHE A 71 -3.04 -52.88 67.40
N GLU A 72 -1.93 -53.21 68.04
CA GLU A 72 -1.65 -52.80 69.43
C GLU A 72 -0.90 -51.47 69.52
N ASP A 73 0.08 -51.24 68.65
CA ASP A 73 1.00 -50.10 68.71
C ASP A 73 1.21 -49.50 67.32
N LYS A 74 1.08 -48.17 67.20
CA LYS A 74 1.47 -47.39 66.02
C LYS A 74 2.75 -46.61 66.34
N ASP A 75 3.85 -46.99 65.70
CA ASP A 75 5.09 -46.22 65.70
C ASP A 75 5.39 -45.74 64.27
N GLY A 76 5.05 -44.49 64.00
CA GLY A 76 5.03 -43.93 62.64
C GLY A 76 4.07 -44.67 61.72
N CYS A 77 4.62 -45.39 60.73
CA CYS A 77 3.86 -46.20 59.77
C CYS A 77 3.87 -47.69 60.10
N THR A 78 4.49 -48.11 61.21
CA THR A 78 4.57 -49.52 61.58
C THR A 78 3.50 -49.87 62.59
N TYR A 79 2.75 -50.92 62.27
CA TYR A 79 1.68 -51.48 63.07
C TYR A 79 2.11 -52.85 63.56
N THR A 80 2.02 -53.10 64.85
CA THR A 80 2.19 -54.45 65.41
C THR A 80 0.82 -55.14 65.40
N TYR A 81 0.72 -56.32 64.79
CA TYR A 81 -0.51 -57.10 64.76
C TYR A 81 -0.34 -58.44 65.47
N ARG A 82 -1.42 -58.93 66.07
CA ARG A 82 -1.50 -60.24 66.71
C ARG A 82 -2.55 -61.10 66.02
N HIS A 83 -2.23 -62.36 65.71
CA HIS A 83 -3.20 -63.31 65.16
C HIS A 83 -3.24 -64.62 65.96
N ALA A 84 -4.44 -65.17 66.12
CA ALA A 84 -4.67 -66.40 66.88
C ALA A 84 -4.37 -67.65 66.03
N VAL A 85 -3.70 -68.64 66.63
CA VAL A 85 -3.51 -69.97 66.04
C VAL A 85 -4.31 -71.03 66.80
N ARG A 86 -4.65 -72.16 66.16
CA ARG A 86 -5.30 -73.29 66.86
C ARG A 86 -4.41 -73.71 68.03
N SER A 87 -5.03 -73.89 69.21
CA SER A 87 -4.42 -74.21 70.53
C SER A 87 -4.24 -73.04 71.51
N GLY A 88 -4.86 -71.88 71.27
CA GLY A 88 -4.86 -70.78 72.25
C GLY A 88 -3.56 -69.97 72.30
N ASN A 89 -2.65 -70.20 71.35
CA ASN A 89 -1.43 -69.42 71.17
C ASN A 89 -1.66 -68.27 70.18
N TYR A 90 -0.83 -67.23 70.29
CA TYR A 90 -0.86 -66.06 69.41
C TYR A 90 0.52 -65.83 68.80
N CYS A 91 0.56 -65.48 67.52
CA CYS A 91 1.77 -65.01 66.86
C CYS A 91 1.68 -63.47 66.72
N THR A 92 2.82 -62.80 66.81
CA THR A 92 2.94 -61.34 66.70
C THR A 92 3.82 -60.98 65.52
N GLY A 93 3.30 -60.14 64.62
CA GLY A 93 4.04 -59.62 63.47
C GLY A 93 4.08 -58.10 63.48
N LYS A 94 5.00 -57.54 62.70
CA LYS A 94 5.02 -56.11 62.37
C LYS A 94 4.71 -55.95 60.90
N VAL A 95 3.85 -55.00 60.57
CA VAL A 95 3.55 -54.59 59.20
C VAL A 95 3.72 -53.09 59.08
N THR A 96 4.39 -52.63 58.02
CA THR A 96 4.53 -51.20 57.74
C THR A 96 3.54 -50.82 56.66
N ILE A 97 2.66 -49.87 56.98
CA ILE A 97 1.59 -49.40 56.11
C ILE A 97 1.77 -47.90 55.92
N HIS A 98 1.93 -47.48 54.67
CA HIS A 98 2.00 -46.06 54.31
C HIS A 98 0.65 -45.55 53.83
N ASN A 99 0.16 -44.48 54.45
CA ASN A 99 -1.01 -43.75 53.97
C ASN A 99 -0.62 -42.80 52.83
N GLY A 100 -0.60 -43.34 51.61
CA GLY A 100 -0.18 -42.62 50.41
C GLY A 100 -1.14 -41.50 50.04
N LYS A 101 -0.60 -40.29 49.88
CA LYS A 101 -1.27 -39.13 49.31
C LYS A 101 -0.51 -38.65 48.07
N GLU A 102 -1.25 -38.31 47.03
CA GLU A 102 -0.69 -37.77 45.80
C GLU A 102 -0.26 -36.32 45.97
N PHE A 103 0.83 -35.94 45.30
CA PHE A 103 1.27 -34.57 45.15
C PHE A 103 1.54 -34.24 43.68
N TYR A 104 1.40 -32.97 43.35
CA TYR A 104 1.69 -32.43 42.03
C TYR A 104 2.35 -31.06 42.19
N VAL A 105 3.50 -30.90 41.55
CA VAL A 105 4.24 -29.64 41.43
C VAL A 105 4.37 -29.35 39.94
N GLU A 106 3.82 -28.23 39.52
CA GLU A 106 3.90 -27.81 38.13
C GLU A 106 5.34 -27.50 37.71
N ALA A 107 5.66 -27.79 36.45
CA ALA A 107 6.93 -27.38 35.86
C ALA A 107 6.90 -25.89 35.53
N THR A 108 8.05 -25.24 35.63
CA THR A 108 8.23 -23.83 35.19
C THR A 108 9.01 -23.80 33.89
N CYS A 109 9.34 -22.60 33.38
CA CYS A 109 10.19 -22.47 32.19
C CYS A 109 11.61 -23.01 32.40
N THR A 110 12.11 -23.03 33.64
CA THR A 110 13.52 -23.40 33.95
C THR A 110 13.67 -24.51 34.97
N GLU A 111 12.64 -24.78 35.77
CA GLU A 111 12.66 -25.82 36.81
C GLU A 111 11.68 -26.93 36.44
N ASN A 112 12.14 -28.18 36.56
CA ASN A 112 11.29 -29.36 36.40
C ASN A 112 10.20 -29.36 37.48
N GLY A 113 9.01 -29.78 37.10
CA GLY A 113 7.94 -30.15 38.02
C GLY A 113 8.08 -31.61 38.47
N ALA A 114 7.17 -32.08 39.30
CA ALA A 114 7.15 -33.46 39.75
C ALA A 114 5.76 -33.88 40.19
N GLN A 115 5.43 -35.15 39.99
CA GLN A 115 4.24 -35.76 40.57
C GLN A 115 4.58 -37.13 41.16
N GLY A 116 3.89 -37.52 42.22
CA GLY A 116 4.14 -38.78 42.90
C GLY A 116 3.29 -38.93 44.14
N VAL A 117 3.65 -39.91 44.97
CA VAL A 117 2.95 -40.21 46.22
C VAL A 117 3.89 -40.03 47.42
N TYR A 118 3.34 -39.55 48.52
CA TYR A 118 4.05 -39.46 49.81
C TYR A 118 3.17 -39.96 50.95
N CYS A 119 3.78 -40.50 52.00
CA CYS A 119 3.05 -40.89 53.20
C CYS A 119 2.73 -39.65 54.04
N ALA A 120 1.45 -39.38 54.30
CA ALA A 120 1.03 -38.24 55.12
C ALA A 120 1.47 -38.36 56.60
N ASP A 121 1.63 -39.58 57.10
CA ASP A 121 1.99 -39.86 58.50
C ASP A 121 3.49 -39.74 58.80
N CYS A 122 4.37 -40.12 57.86
CA CYS A 122 5.83 -40.14 58.10
C CYS A 122 6.68 -39.34 57.09
N GLY A 123 6.07 -38.85 56.00
CA GLY A 123 6.78 -38.11 54.96
C GLY A 123 7.62 -38.96 54.00
N ALA A 124 7.62 -40.29 54.13
CA ALA A 124 8.29 -41.16 53.15
C ALA A 124 7.71 -40.93 51.75
N VAL A 125 8.58 -40.73 50.76
CA VAL A 125 8.20 -40.49 49.37
C VAL A 125 8.30 -41.80 48.59
N GLY A 126 7.24 -42.12 47.84
CA GLY A 126 7.20 -43.28 46.96
C GLY A 126 7.78 -42.97 45.59
N GLU A 127 7.25 -43.60 44.55
CA GLU A 127 7.67 -43.34 43.17
C GLU A 127 7.31 -41.90 42.76
N VAL A 128 8.31 -41.20 42.22
CA VAL A 128 8.18 -39.83 41.71
C VAL A 128 8.48 -39.83 40.22
N THR A 129 7.58 -39.24 39.45
CA THR A 129 7.78 -38.94 38.04
C THR A 129 8.17 -37.47 37.90
N GLU A 130 9.34 -37.21 37.31
CA GLU A 130 9.75 -35.85 36.95
C GLU A 130 8.96 -35.35 35.74
N ILE A 131 8.55 -34.08 35.79
CA ILE A 131 7.91 -33.38 34.68
C ILE A 131 8.94 -32.38 34.14
N PRO A 132 9.47 -32.55 32.92
CA PRO A 132 10.47 -31.66 32.37
C PRO A 132 10.03 -30.19 32.37
N ALA A 133 10.98 -29.28 32.58
CA ALA A 133 10.74 -27.85 32.43
C ALA A 133 10.12 -27.53 31.06
N ILE A 134 9.19 -26.59 31.04
CA ILE A 134 8.41 -26.21 29.85
C ILE A 134 9.32 -25.60 28.76
N GLY A 135 10.44 -25.02 29.17
CA GLY A 135 11.27 -24.19 28.30
C GLY A 135 10.68 -22.80 28.08
N HIS A 136 11.42 -21.95 27.38
CA HIS A 136 10.98 -20.59 27.07
C HIS A 136 10.22 -20.53 25.74
N ASN A 137 9.04 -19.90 25.77
CA ASN A 137 8.29 -19.52 24.59
C ASN A 137 8.59 -18.05 24.24
N TRP A 138 9.59 -17.83 23.39
CA TRP A 138 10.09 -16.49 23.09
C TRP A 138 9.22 -15.72 22.10
N SER A 139 9.09 -14.42 22.30
CA SER A 139 8.57 -13.47 21.30
C SER A 139 9.52 -13.32 20.12
N ASP A 140 9.04 -12.63 19.08
CA ASP A 140 9.92 -12.07 18.05
C ASP A 140 10.96 -11.13 18.66
N TRP A 141 12.09 -11.02 17.98
CA TRP A 141 13.15 -10.09 18.35
C TRP A 141 12.73 -8.65 18.08
N ILE A 142 12.88 -7.82 19.09
CA ILE A 142 12.70 -6.37 19.02
C ILE A 142 14.08 -5.74 18.92
N ASP A 143 14.35 -5.05 17.82
CA ASP A 143 15.56 -4.26 17.67
C ASP A 143 15.48 -3.03 18.60
N THR A 144 16.42 -2.91 19.52
CA THR A 144 16.49 -1.81 20.49
C THR A 144 17.61 -0.83 20.16
N ARG A 145 18.26 -0.99 19.00
CA ARG A 145 19.26 -0.04 18.52
C ARG A 145 18.62 1.30 18.20
N SER A 146 19.35 2.37 18.47
CA SER A 146 19.00 3.72 18.04
C SER A 146 19.14 3.89 16.52
N SER A 147 20.05 3.13 15.89
CA SER A 147 20.37 3.23 14.46
C SER A 147 20.85 1.89 13.90
N CYS A 148 20.58 1.66 12.60
CA CYS A 148 21.14 0.51 11.88
C CYS A 148 22.65 0.64 11.62
N ALA A 149 23.18 1.86 11.58
CA ALA A 149 24.57 2.16 11.24
C ALA A 149 25.55 1.87 12.38
N GLU A 150 25.05 1.67 13.60
CA GLU A 150 25.86 1.39 14.78
C GLU A 150 25.56 -0.01 15.32
N ALA A 151 26.56 -0.62 15.96
CA ALA A 151 26.32 -1.82 16.74
C ALA A 151 25.44 -1.47 17.95
N GLY A 152 24.59 -2.40 18.36
CA GLY A 152 23.82 -2.25 19.59
C GLY A 152 23.11 -3.54 19.93
N GLN A 153 21.86 -3.48 20.36
CA GLN A 153 21.19 -4.64 20.96
C GLN A 153 19.81 -4.91 20.38
N ARG A 154 19.42 -6.18 20.39
CA ARG A 154 18.03 -6.63 20.22
C ARG A 154 17.60 -7.41 21.45
N SER A 155 16.32 -7.40 21.75
CA SER A 155 15.75 -8.10 22.91
C SER A 155 14.51 -8.89 22.54
N ARG A 156 14.25 -9.97 23.26
CA ARG A 156 12.99 -10.72 23.18
C ARG A 156 12.56 -11.16 24.58
N ILE A 157 11.28 -11.43 24.76
CA ILE A 157 10.71 -11.82 26.05
C ILE A 157 10.04 -13.18 25.96
N CYS A 158 10.13 -13.99 27.01
CA CYS A 158 9.36 -15.21 27.13
C CYS A 158 7.92 -14.85 27.48
N LEU A 159 6.97 -15.23 26.63
CA LEU A 159 5.55 -14.92 26.79
C LEU A 159 4.91 -15.63 27.99
N THR A 160 5.54 -16.69 28.48
CA THR A 160 5.04 -17.49 29.62
C THR A 160 5.51 -16.94 30.97
N CYS A 161 6.78 -16.54 31.11
CA CYS A 161 7.37 -16.15 32.40
C CYS A 161 7.93 -14.73 32.46
N GLY A 162 7.96 -14.00 31.35
CA GLY A 162 8.49 -12.64 31.28
C GLY A 162 10.01 -12.53 31.36
N ALA A 163 10.76 -13.65 31.34
CA ALA A 163 12.21 -13.62 31.19
C ALA A 163 12.59 -12.86 29.92
N ALA A 164 13.66 -12.07 29.96
CA ALA A 164 14.16 -11.32 28.82
C ALA A 164 15.51 -11.86 28.36
N GLU A 165 15.71 -11.93 27.06
CA GLU A 165 16.98 -12.26 26.42
C GLU A 165 17.43 -11.08 25.58
N ILE A 166 18.72 -10.73 25.70
CA ILE A 166 19.34 -9.60 25.01
C ILE A 166 20.56 -10.10 24.25
N GLU A 167 20.68 -9.70 22.98
CA GLU A 167 21.79 -10.07 22.11
C GLU A 167 22.43 -8.82 21.50
N ASN A 168 23.76 -8.83 21.36
CA ASN A 168 24.48 -7.77 20.66
C ASN A 168 24.44 -8.02 19.14
N VAL A 169 24.02 -7.01 18.39
CA VAL A 169 23.96 -6.99 16.92
C VAL A 169 24.98 -5.99 16.38
N LYS A 170 25.72 -6.40 15.34
CA LYS A 170 26.67 -5.52 14.63
C LYS A 170 25.92 -4.45 13.84
N ALA A 171 26.63 -3.37 13.50
CA ALA A 171 26.17 -2.41 12.50
C ALA A 171 25.79 -3.13 11.20
N GLY A 172 24.64 -2.77 10.64
CA GLY A 172 24.11 -3.34 9.41
C GLY A 172 23.86 -2.27 8.35
N THR A 173 23.26 -2.68 7.24
CA THR A 173 22.79 -1.78 6.17
C THR A 173 21.31 -1.44 6.38
N HIS A 174 20.86 -0.32 5.85
CA HIS A 174 19.44 0.05 5.89
C HIS A 174 18.60 -0.88 5.02
N THR A 175 17.45 -1.27 5.55
CA THR A 175 16.36 -1.86 4.77
C THR A 175 15.26 -0.80 4.68
N PHE A 176 15.13 -0.19 3.51
CA PHE A 176 14.11 0.83 3.24
C PHE A 176 12.79 0.16 2.87
N GLY A 177 11.70 0.71 3.41
CA GLY A 177 10.36 0.19 3.24
C GLY A 177 9.63 0.83 2.07
N GLU A 178 8.35 1.10 2.28
CA GLU A 178 7.50 1.79 1.31
C GLU A 178 8.05 3.18 0.98
N THR A 179 7.88 3.59 -0.27
CA THR A 179 8.23 4.93 -0.74
C THR A 179 7.02 5.85 -0.62
N VAL A 180 7.26 7.09 -0.25
CA VAL A 180 6.25 8.14 -0.11
C VAL A 180 6.55 9.25 -1.10
N THR A 181 5.60 9.57 -1.98
CA THR A 181 5.72 10.74 -2.85
C THR A 181 5.44 12.01 -2.05
N ILE A 182 6.42 12.92 -2.01
CA ILE A 182 6.29 14.22 -1.35
C ILE A 182 5.71 15.23 -2.33
N THR A 183 6.31 15.31 -3.52
CA THR A 183 5.86 16.18 -4.61
C THR A 183 5.75 15.33 -5.86
N ALA A 184 4.60 15.33 -6.52
CA ALA A 184 4.42 14.63 -7.79
C ALA A 184 5.18 15.36 -8.90
N ALA A 185 5.78 14.60 -9.81
CA ALA A 185 6.40 15.15 -11.01
C ALA A 185 5.35 15.77 -11.94
N THR A 186 5.73 16.82 -12.66
CA THR A 186 4.91 17.49 -13.67
C THR A 186 5.45 17.19 -15.07
N CYS A 187 4.91 17.87 -16.11
CA CYS A 187 5.43 17.75 -17.48
C CYS A 187 6.88 18.24 -17.61
N THR A 188 7.30 19.20 -16.79
CA THR A 188 8.58 19.91 -16.93
C THR A 188 9.43 19.93 -15.67
N GLU A 189 8.81 19.74 -14.50
CA GLU A 189 9.50 19.77 -13.21
C GLU A 189 9.50 18.36 -12.60
N ASP A 190 10.66 17.95 -12.10
CA ASP A 190 10.79 16.71 -11.34
C ASP A 190 9.99 16.78 -10.04
N GLY A 191 9.49 15.61 -9.62
CA GLY A 191 8.94 15.38 -8.29
C GLY A 191 10.00 14.90 -7.31
N GLU A 192 9.58 14.71 -6.07
CA GLU A 192 10.42 14.23 -4.98
C GLU A 192 9.69 13.14 -4.20
N GLY A 193 10.42 12.10 -3.82
CA GLY A 193 9.95 11.04 -2.93
C GLY A 193 10.93 10.78 -1.80
N GLU A 194 10.42 10.22 -0.71
CA GLU A 194 11.20 9.76 0.44
C GLU A 194 10.94 8.27 0.70
N THR A 195 11.91 7.58 1.28
CA THR A 195 11.70 6.26 1.88
C THR A 195 12.37 6.19 3.24
N PHE A 196 11.81 5.36 4.13
CA PHE A 196 12.23 5.25 5.51
C PHE A 196 12.73 3.85 5.83
N CYS A 197 13.83 3.76 6.57
CA CYS A 197 14.29 2.50 7.09
C CYS A 197 13.29 1.95 8.10
N ILE A 198 12.82 0.73 7.89
CA ILE A 198 11.76 0.11 8.72
C ILE A 198 12.17 -0.12 10.18
N TYR A 199 13.47 -0.11 10.48
CA TYR A 199 14.00 -0.37 11.82
C TYR A 199 14.42 0.90 12.58
N CYS A 200 15.02 1.89 11.90
CA CYS A 200 15.55 3.09 12.57
C CYS A 200 14.98 4.42 12.07
N GLY A 201 14.08 4.40 11.09
CA GLY A 201 13.44 5.61 10.58
C GLY A 201 14.36 6.56 9.81
N GLN A 202 15.59 6.15 9.48
CA GLN A 202 16.46 6.97 8.63
C GLN A 202 15.78 7.18 7.28
N LYS A 203 15.78 8.43 6.81
CA LYS A 203 15.19 8.82 5.54
C LYS A 203 16.21 8.86 4.41
N GLU A 204 15.76 8.52 3.22
CA GLU A 204 16.49 8.72 1.97
C GLU A 204 15.54 9.37 0.96
N THR A 205 16.02 10.44 0.30
CA THR A 205 15.27 11.21 -0.69
C THR A 205 15.69 10.80 -2.10
N PHE A 206 14.73 10.69 -3.01
CA PHE A 206 14.98 10.40 -4.41
C PHE A 206 14.15 11.30 -5.33
N THR A 207 14.67 11.53 -6.53
CA THR A 207 14.01 12.33 -7.56
C THR A 207 13.04 11.45 -8.36
N ILE A 208 11.87 12.00 -8.66
CA ILE A 208 10.90 11.42 -9.59
C ILE A 208 10.96 12.24 -10.87
N GLU A 209 11.57 11.70 -11.91
CA GLU A 209 11.78 12.44 -13.16
C GLU A 209 10.47 12.99 -13.75
N ALA A 210 10.55 14.18 -14.34
CA ALA A 210 9.44 14.81 -15.06
C ALA A 210 8.84 13.86 -16.11
N VAL A 211 7.51 13.87 -16.24
CA VAL A 211 6.77 12.96 -17.13
C VAL A 211 7.03 13.29 -18.61
N GLY A 212 7.43 14.52 -18.89
CA GLY A 212 7.48 15.07 -20.24
C GLY A 212 6.10 15.47 -20.75
N HIS A 213 6.07 16.10 -21.92
CA HIS A 213 4.82 16.45 -22.56
C HIS A 213 4.21 15.26 -23.33
N HIS A 214 2.89 15.13 -23.26
CA HIS A 214 2.14 14.19 -24.08
C HIS A 214 1.47 14.92 -25.23
N GLU A 215 2.07 14.83 -26.42
CA GLU A 215 1.63 15.55 -27.61
C GLU A 215 0.28 15.04 -28.15
N ILE A 216 -0.67 15.95 -28.33
CA ILE A 216 -1.90 15.74 -29.08
C ILE A 216 -1.97 16.80 -30.19
N SER A 217 -2.27 16.36 -31.41
CA SER A 217 -2.46 17.24 -32.56
C SER A 217 -3.82 17.94 -32.51
N ILE A 218 -3.81 19.25 -32.75
CA ILE A 218 -5.00 20.08 -32.96
C ILE A 218 -5.17 20.27 -34.47
N PRO A 219 -6.31 19.87 -35.04
CA PRO A 219 -6.53 20.03 -36.48
C PRO A 219 -6.58 21.51 -36.87
N GLY A 220 -6.01 21.82 -38.03
CA GLY A 220 -6.13 23.13 -38.66
C GLY A 220 -7.54 23.38 -39.21
N VAL A 221 -7.79 24.63 -39.58
CA VAL A 221 -9.01 25.06 -40.25
C VAL A 221 -8.61 25.71 -41.57
N GLU A 222 -9.12 25.22 -42.69
CA GLU A 222 -8.77 25.82 -43.99
C GLU A 222 -9.37 27.24 -44.14
N PRO A 223 -8.63 28.19 -44.74
CA PRO A 223 -9.17 29.52 -45.03
C PRO A 223 -10.27 29.46 -46.09
N THR A 224 -11.22 30.39 -46.02
CA THR A 224 -12.22 30.60 -47.07
C THR A 224 -11.93 31.89 -47.84
N CYS A 225 -12.78 32.26 -48.80
CA CYS A 225 -12.64 33.52 -49.53
C CYS A 225 -12.75 34.75 -48.62
N THR A 226 -13.49 34.63 -47.51
CA THR A 226 -13.82 35.76 -46.62
C THR A 226 -13.29 35.59 -45.20
N GLU A 227 -13.11 34.35 -44.72
CA GLU A 227 -12.64 34.04 -43.36
C GLU A 227 -11.22 33.47 -43.41
N THR A 228 -10.40 33.87 -42.44
CA THR A 228 -9.06 33.30 -42.25
C THR A 228 -9.14 31.86 -41.76
N GLY A 229 -8.15 31.06 -42.13
CA GLY A 229 -7.93 29.72 -41.59
C GLY A 229 -6.94 29.70 -40.41
N LEU A 230 -6.66 28.51 -39.91
CA LEU A 230 -5.66 28.21 -38.88
C LEU A 230 -4.80 27.01 -39.33
N THR A 231 -3.51 27.06 -39.06
CA THR A 231 -2.62 25.90 -39.27
C THR A 231 -2.92 24.79 -38.26
N GLU A 232 -2.41 23.58 -38.49
CA GLU A 232 -2.38 22.55 -37.46
C GLU A 232 -1.51 23.01 -36.28
N GLY A 233 -1.87 22.57 -35.07
CA GLY A 233 -1.13 22.86 -33.83
C GLY A 233 -0.88 21.58 -33.03
N VAL A 234 -0.10 21.70 -31.95
CA VAL A 234 0.19 20.59 -31.02
C VAL A 234 0.04 21.09 -29.60
N ARG A 235 -0.69 20.34 -28.77
CA ARG A 235 -0.92 20.67 -27.35
C ARG A 235 -0.59 19.48 -26.47
N CYS A 236 -0.04 19.76 -25.28
CA CYS A 236 0.15 18.73 -24.27
C CYS A 236 -1.19 18.33 -23.62
N ALA A 237 -1.52 17.04 -23.61
CA ALA A 237 -2.73 16.51 -22.97
C ALA A 237 -2.76 16.70 -21.45
N ILE A 238 -1.59 16.71 -20.82
CA ILE A 238 -1.44 16.70 -19.37
C ILE A 238 -1.52 18.13 -18.81
N CYS A 239 -0.74 19.07 -19.35
CA CYS A 239 -0.69 20.45 -18.86
C CYS A 239 -1.48 21.46 -19.73
N GLY A 240 -1.96 21.06 -20.91
CA GLY A 240 -2.76 21.93 -21.78
C GLY A 240 -1.99 23.03 -22.51
N ILE A 241 -0.65 23.10 -22.35
CA ILE A 241 0.19 24.09 -23.05
C ILE A 241 0.29 23.71 -24.53
N ASP A 242 0.17 24.71 -25.40
CA ASP A 242 0.45 24.58 -26.83
C ASP A 242 1.97 24.49 -27.04
N LEU A 243 2.41 23.34 -27.55
CA LEU A 243 3.80 23.07 -27.91
C LEU A 243 4.13 23.61 -29.29
N VAL A 244 3.12 23.64 -30.17
CA VAL A 244 3.15 24.30 -31.47
C VAL A 244 1.87 25.12 -31.56
N GLU A 245 2.00 26.44 -31.53
CA GLU A 245 0.88 27.38 -31.65
C GLU A 245 0.28 27.33 -33.06
N GLN A 246 -1.04 27.50 -33.16
CA GLN A 246 -1.70 27.64 -34.46
C GLN A 246 -1.48 29.05 -35.00
N GLU A 247 -1.07 29.16 -36.26
CA GLU A 247 -0.92 30.43 -36.95
C GLU A 247 -2.14 30.73 -37.83
N ILE A 248 -2.45 32.02 -37.99
CA ILE A 248 -3.55 32.46 -38.84
C ILE A 248 -3.12 32.35 -40.31
N VAL A 249 -3.90 31.59 -41.09
CA VAL A 249 -3.75 31.54 -42.54
C VAL A 249 -4.67 32.61 -43.14
N PRO A 250 -4.16 33.58 -43.91
CA PRO A 250 -5.00 34.61 -44.53
C PRO A 250 -6.13 34.01 -45.37
N ALA A 251 -7.27 34.72 -45.43
CA ALA A 251 -8.35 34.37 -46.34
C ALA A 251 -7.84 34.34 -47.78
N LEU A 252 -8.37 33.41 -48.59
CA LEU A 252 -7.94 33.22 -49.98
C LEU A 252 -8.20 34.48 -50.84
N GLY A 253 -9.17 35.29 -50.43
CA GLY A 253 -9.74 36.33 -51.28
C GLY A 253 -10.57 35.73 -52.41
N HIS A 254 -11.15 36.61 -53.21
CA HIS A 254 -11.91 36.19 -54.38
C HIS A 254 -11.03 36.18 -55.62
N ASP A 255 -10.96 35.02 -56.28
CA ASP A 255 -10.36 34.88 -57.62
C ASP A 255 -11.48 34.93 -58.68
N TYR A 256 -11.81 36.16 -59.08
CA TYR A 256 -12.92 36.43 -59.98
C TYR A 256 -12.54 36.23 -61.45
N ASN A 257 -13.23 35.30 -62.09
CA ASN A 257 -13.11 35.02 -63.52
C ASN A 257 -14.37 35.49 -64.26
N MET A 258 -14.23 36.01 -65.48
CA MET A 258 -15.38 36.46 -66.28
C MET A 258 -16.28 35.26 -66.61
N ALA A 259 -17.52 35.31 -66.15
CA ALA A 259 -18.50 34.25 -66.33
C ALA A 259 -19.45 34.54 -67.50
N PHE A 260 -19.89 35.80 -67.63
CA PHE A 260 -20.85 36.20 -68.65
C PHE A 260 -20.66 37.65 -69.08
N HIS A 261 -20.87 37.94 -70.36
CA HIS A 261 -20.82 39.29 -70.93
C HIS A 261 -22.17 39.65 -71.54
N VAL A 262 -22.84 40.65 -70.96
CA VAL A 262 -24.07 41.26 -71.48
C VAL A 262 -23.67 42.46 -72.33
N TYR A 263 -23.92 42.39 -73.64
CA TYR A 263 -23.64 43.52 -74.54
C TYR A 263 -24.65 44.67 -74.30
N PRO A 264 -24.20 45.94 -74.34
CA PRO A 264 -25.10 47.08 -74.26
C PRO A 264 -26.07 47.13 -75.45
N ASP A 265 -27.28 47.61 -75.22
CA ASP A 265 -28.27 47.93 -76.28
C ASP A 265 -28.80 49.37 -76.15
N GLU A 266 -29.69 49.79 -77.05
CA GLU A 266 -30.24 51.16 -77.09
C GLU A 266 -31.02 51.54 -75.82
N THR A 267 -31.38 50.56 -74.98
CA THR A 267 -32.25 50.74 -73.82
C THR A 267 -31.59 50.37 -72.49
N MET A 268 -30.49 49.61 -72.50
CA MET A 268 -29.82 49.13 -71.29
C MET A 268 -28.27 49.17 -71.42
N PRO A 269 -27.55 49.64 -70.39
CA PRO A 269 -26.10 49.51 -70.34
C PRO A 269 -25.70 48.03 -70.31
N GLY A 270 -24.53 47.72 -70.87
CA GLY A 270 -23.97 46.36 -70.83
C GLY A 270 -23.47 46.03 -69.42
N GLU A 271 -23.19 44.76 -69.17
CA GLU A 271 -22.69 44.29 -67.88
C GLU A 271 -21.73 43.11 -68.06
N GLU A 272 -20.57 43.21 -67.43
CA GLU A 272 -19.67 42.07 -67.22
C GLU A 272 -19.96 41.42 -65.87
N ILE A 273 -20.27 40.13 -65.89
CA ILE A 273 -20.49 39.32 -64.69
C ILE A 273 -19.25 38.47 -64.47
N TYR A 274 -18.65 38.61 -63.29
CA TYR A 274 -17.52 37.82 -62.84
C TYR A 274 -17.95 36.88 -61.72
N GLN A 275 -17.42 35.66 -61.71
CA GLN A 275 -17.68 34.64 -60.69
C GLN A 275 -16.37 34.19 -60.04
N CYS A 276 -16.35 34.11 -58.71
CA CYS A 276 -15.21 33.60 -57.96
C CYS A 276 -15.07 32.08 -58.15
N ALA A 277 -13.88 31.61 -58.52
CA ALA A 277 -13.61 30.18 -58.72
C ALA A 277 -13.67 29.35 -57.43
N HIS A 278 -13.48 29.98 -56.26
CA HIS A 278 -13.40 29.31 -54.96
C HIS A 278 -14.74 29.22 -54.22
N CYS A 279 -15.55 30.28 -54.19
CA CYS A 279 -16.84 30.32 -53.47
C CYS A 279 -18.07 30.48 -54.35
N GLY A 280 -17.90 30.79 -55.64
CA GLY A 280 -19.01 31.04 -56.55
C GLY A 280 -19.69 32.40 -56.40
N ASP A 281 -19.20 33.28 -55.52
CA ASP A 281 -19.68 34.66 -55.40
C ASP A 281 -19.58 35.39 -56.75
N VAL A 282 -20.54 36.27 -57.00
CA VAL A 282 -20.64 37.01 -58.27
C VAL A 282 -20.57 38.52 -58.04
N TYR A 283 -19.85 39.23 -58.90
CA TYR A 283 -19.90 40.68 -58.99
C TYR A 283 -20.15 41.14 -60.42
N GLY A 284 -20.97 42.18 -60.56
CA GLY A 284 -21.30 42.81 -61.84
C GLY A 284 -20.58 44.15 -61.99
N ARG A 285 -20.06 44.42 -63.19
CA ARG A 285 -19.52 45.72 -63.59
C ARG A 285 -20.30 46.25 -64.79
N ALA A 286 -20.91 47.42 -64.65
CA ALA A 286 -21.61 48.08 -65.75
C ALA A 286 -20.63 48.59 -66.82
N ILE A 287 -21.00 48.42 -68.08
CA ILE A 287 -20.28 48.89 -69.28
C ILE A 287 -21.13 49.96 -69.96
N ALA A 288 -20.54 51.13 -70.20
CA ALA A 288 -21.17 52.19 -70.95
C ALA A 288 -21.20 51.87 -72.46
N PRO A 289 -22.26 52.22 -73.20
CA PRO A 289 -22.29 52.03 -74.65
C PRO A 289 -21.17 52.83 -75.33
N GLU A 290 -20.51 52.21 -76.31
CA GLU A 290 -19.47 52.87 -77.10
C GLU A 290 -20.09 53.99 -77.95
N VAL A 291 -19.69 55.23 -77.70
CA VAL A 291 -20.16 56.40 -78.47
C VAL A 291 -19.40 56.41 -79.80
N GLN A 292 -20.07 56.11 -80.90
CA GLN A 292 -19.48 56.31 -82.22
C GLN A 292 -19.44 57.83 -82.51
N GLU A 293 -18.25 58.42 -82.47
CA GLU A 293 -18.03 59.74 -83.04
C GLU A 293 -18.10 59.63 -84.57
N GLU A 294 -19.28 59.89 -85.14
CA GLU A 294 -19.38 60.15 -86.58
C GLU A 294 -18.58 61.42 -86.90
N ASN A 295 -17.36 61.23 -87.39
CA ASN A 295 -16.52 62.29 -87.95
C ASN A 295 -17.15 62.82 -89.24
N ASN A 296 -18.17 63.68 -89.10
CA ASN A 296 -18.71 64.46 -90.20
C ASN A 296 -17.74 65.62 -90.49
N GLU A 297 -16.63 65.31 -91.16
CA GLU A 297 -15.69 66.31 -91.65
C GLU A 297 -16.37 67.18 -92.73
N LEU A 298 -16.78 68.38 -92.34
CA LEU A 298 -17.27 69.42 -93.24
C LEU A 298 -16.10 69.96 -94.09
N TRP A 299 -15.92 69.42 -95.29
CA TRP A 299 -14.92 69.89 -96.26
C TRP A 299 -15.27 71.30 -96.76
N ILE A 300 -14.60 72.34 -96.22
CA ILE A 300 -14.60 73.69 -96.80
C ILE A 300 -13.34 73.84 -97.67
N PRO A 301 -13.44 73.94 -99.01
CA PRO A 301 -12.28 74.14 -99.86
C PRO A 301 -11.79 75.60 -99.74
N ILE A 302 -10.62 75.82 -99.15
CA ILE A 302 -9.93 77.11 -99.17
C ILE A 302 -9.07 77.17 -100.44
N VAL A 303 -9.49 77.96 -101.42
CA VAL A 303 -8.69 78.31 -102.60
C VAL A 303 -7.75 79.46 -102.21
N MET A 304 -6.45 79.19 -102.10
CA MET A 304 -5.44 80.24 -101.89
C MET A 304 -5.02 80.83 -103.24
N ILE A 305 -5.26 82.14 -103.41
CA ILE A 305 -4.57 82.96 -104.41
C ILE A 305 -3.61 83.90 -103.71
N ALA A 306 -2.38 83.91 -104.23
CA ALA A 306 -1.24 84.59 -103.67
C ALA A 306 -1.36 86.12 -103.74
N GLU A 307 -0.67 86.76 -102.79
CA GLU A 307 -0.34 88.17 -102.71
C GLU A 307 -1.44 89.12 -102.18
N GLY A 308 -1.41 89.30 -100.85
CA GLY A 308 -1.41 90.66 -100.31
C GLY A 308 -2.75 91.34 -100.05
N ALA A 309 -3.76 90.65 -99.51
CA ALA A 309 -4.80 91.24 -98.64
C ALA A 309 -5.77 90.15 -98.15
N VAL A 310 -5.81 89.85 -96.85
CA VAL A 310 -6.89 89.06 -96.25
C VAL A 310 -7.99 90.02 -95.81
N ILE A 311 -9.05 90.14 -96.61
CA ILE A 311 -10.28 90.83 -96.21
C ILE A 311 -11.17 89.79 -95.52
N LEU A 312 -11.24 89.85 -94.18
CA LEU A 312 -12.26 89.15 -93.40
C LEU A 312 -13.60 89.91 -93.55
N PHE A 313 -14.49 89.43 -94.41
CA PHE A 313 -15.92 89.73 -94.31
C PHE A 313 -16.53 88.77 -93.30
N GLY A 314 -16.88 89.30 -92.12
CA GLY A 314 -17.39 88.51 -91.01
C GLY A 314 -18.86 88.17 -91.08
N VAL A 315 -19.33 87.44 -90.07
CA VAL A 315 -20.64 87.66 -89.45
C VAL A 315 -20.45 87.53 -87.94
N VAL A 316 -20.56 88.67 -87.25
CA VAL A 316 -20.61 88.76 -85.78
C VAL A 316 -22.08 88.62 -85.37
N THR A 317 -22.43 87.50 -84.75
CA THR A 317 -23.58 87.32 -83.84
C THR A 317 -23.14 86.25 -82.85
N GLY A 318 -22.96 86.42 -81.56
CA GLY A 318 -23.17 87.50 -80.60
C GLY A 318 -22.95 86.83 -79.22
N ILE A 319 -22.66 87.65 -78.21
CA ILE A 319 -22.56 87.31 -76.77
C ILE A 319 -21.19 86.79 -76.33
N VAL A 320 -20.33 87.76 -76.00
CA VAL A 320 -19.21 87.62 -75.08
C VAL A 320 -19.76 87.68 -73.65
N LEU A 321 -19.70 86.57 -72.91
CA LEU A 321 -19.84 86.58 -71.44
C LEU A 321 -18.44 86.78 -70.83
N VAL A 322 -18.18 88.00 -70.34
CA VAL A 322 -16.98 88.34 -69.59
C VAL A 322 -17.16 87.90 -68.14
N CYS A 323 -16.50 86.81 -67.73
CA CYS A 323 -16.24 86.51 -66.32
C CYS A 323 -14.84 86.99 -65.94
N VAL A 324 -14.78 88.06 -65.14
CA VAL A 324 -13.55 88.64 -64.58
C VAL A 324 -12.97 87.72 -63.51
N LYS A 325 -11.80 87.15 -63.77
CA LYS A 325 -10.97 86.39 -62.81
C LYS A 325 -10.22 87.36 -61.90
N LYS A 326 -10.58 87.41 -60.61
CA LYS A 326 -9.79 88.12 -59.58
C LYS A 326 -8.75 87.16 -59.01
N ARG A 327 -7.47 87.56 -59.06
CA ARG A 327 -6.29 86.81 -58.61
C ARG A 327 -6.31 86.59 -57.09
N GLY A 328 -6.01 85.36 -56.66
CA GLY A 328 -5.57 85.01 -55.31
C GLY A 328 -4.33 84.12 -55.42
N ALA A 329 -3.27 84.48 -54.69
CA ALA A 329 -1.94 83.91 -54.79
C ALA A 329 -1.81 82.54 -54.09
N ASN A 330 -0.90 81.71 -54.62
CA ASN A 330 -0.37 80.51 -53.99
C ASN A 330 0.35 80.82 -52.66
N LYS A 331 0.18 79.96 -51.64
CA LYS A 331 1.28 79.21 -50.98
C LYS A 331 0.80 78.35 -49.79
N CYS A 332 1.66 77.36 -49.48
CA CYS A 332 1.73 76.46 -48.30
C CYS A 332 0.86 75.20 -48.41
N ASN A 333 1.32 73.98 -48.09
CA ASN A 333 2.59 73.48 -47.57
C ASN A 333 2.67 71.97 -47.86
N GLY A 334 3.89 71.44 -47.95
CA GLY A 334 4.14 70.00 -47.77
C GLY A 334 3.98 69.58 -46.31
N GLY A 335 3.77 68.29 -46.08
CA GLY A 335 3.73 67.68 -44.75
C GLY A 335 3.31 66.21 -44.84
N GLU A 336 4.18 65.36 -44.27
CA GLU A 336 4.20 63.90 -44.25
C GLU A 336 3.00 63.26 -43.52
N SER A 337 2.79 61.97 -43.72
CA SER A 337 2.51 61.07 -42.58
C SER A 337 2.99 59.64 -42.90
N SER A 338 3.86 59.17 -42.01
CA SER A 338 3.96 57.79 -41.52
C SER A 338 2.64 57.33 -40.89
#